data_AF-A0A2U1D3F1-F1
#
_entry.id   AF-A0A2U1D3F1-F1
#
_cell.length_a   1.000
_cell.length_b   1.000
_cell.length_c   1.000
_cell.angle_alpha   90.00
_cell.angle_beta   90.00
_cell.angle_gamma   90.00
#
_symmetry.space_group_name_H-M   'P 1'
#
loop_
_entity.id
_entity.type
_entity.pdbx_description
1 polymer ?
#
loop_
_entity_poly.entity_id
_entity_poly.type
_entity_poly.pdbx_seq_one_letter_code
_entity_poly.pdbx_strand_id
1 'polypeptide(L)'
;MTNIELYIDRFPQYKFYGIEVPNNKYFGEAVKENGNVTIFINTLQPEWQQLHTIVHESAHADFDVFGNQNYRWCRETMLAEKQAEYVANHFSI
;
A
#
# COMPACT_ATOMS: atom_id res chain seq x y z
N MET A 1 -2.39 -14.92 -15.69
CA MET A 1 -1.66 -13.98 -14.83
C MET A 1 -2.14 -12.59 -15.17
N THR A 2 -2.85 -11.94 -14.26
CA THR A 2 -3.28 -10.54 -14.36
C THR A 2 -2.14 -9.61 -13.94
N ASN A 3 -2.25 -8.30 -14.22
CA ASN A 3 -1.28 -7.34 -13.72
C ASN A 3 -1.27 -7.31 -12.19
N ILE A 4 -2.45 -7.43 -11.56
CA ILE A 4 -2.57 -7.49 -10.10
C ILE A 4 -1.78 -8.68 -9.52
N GLU A 5 -1.93 -9.87 -10.10
CA GLU A 5 -1.20 -11.08 -9.69
C GLU A 5 0.32 -10.88 -9.85
N LEU A 6 0.77 -10.32 -10.96
CA LEU A 6 2.18 -9.98 -11.21
C LEU A 6 2.77 -9.08 -10.12
N TYR A 7 2.03 -8.06 -9.68
CA TYR A 7 2.49 -7.11 -8.68
C TYR A 7 2.49 -7.75 -7.28
N ILE A 8 1.45 -8.51 -6.92
CA ILE A 8 1.39 -9.24 -5.64
C ILE A 8 2.55 -10.24 -5.52
N ASP A 9 2.86 -10.95 -6.60
CA ASP A 9 3.97 -11.93 -6.63
C ASP A 9 5.35 -11.29 -6.38
N ARG A 10 5.50 -9.96 -6.53
CA ARG A 10 6.73 -9.23 -6.17
C ARG A 10 6.92 -9.06 -4.66
N PHE A 11 5.87 -9.25 -3.87
CA PHE A 11 5.88 -9.05 -2.42
C PHE A 11 5.33 -10.30 -1.69
N PRO A 12 5.94 -11.49 -1.87
CA PRO A 12 5.42 -12.75 -1.35
C PRO A 12 5.41 -12.84 0.18
N GLN A 13 6.13 -11.94 0.86
CA GLN A 13 6.15 -11.85 2.32
C GLN A 13 4.88 -11.23 2.92
N TYR A 14 4.03 -10.58 2.11
CA TYR A 14 2.83 -9.88 2.55
C TYR A 14 1.56 -10.64 2.20
N LYS A 15 0.52 -10.45 3.02
CA LYS A 15 -0.82 -10.95 2.74
C LYS A 15 -1.64 -9.84 2.10
N PHE A 16 -2.22 -10.11 0.94
CA PHE A 16 -3.07 -9.16 0.23
C PHE A 16 -4.55 -9.55 0.36
N TYR A 17 -5.40 -8.57 0.65
CA TYR A 17 -6.85 -8.73 0.63
C TYR A 17 -7.49 -7.63 -0.21
N GLY A 18 -8.36 -8.04 -1.14
CA GLY A 18 -9.28 -7.11 -1.81
C GLY A 18 -10.47 -6.83 -0.90
N ILE A 19 -10.76 -5.54 -0.67
CA ILE A 19 -11.91 -5.09 0.10
C ILE A 19 -12.71 -4.07 -0.70
N GLU A 20 -14.01 -3.95 -0.41
CA GLU A 20 -14.89 -2.98 -1.06
C GLU A 20 -15.25 -1.89 -0.07
N VAL A 21 -14.67 -0.70 -0.25
CA VAL A 21 -14.97 0.47 0.58
C VAL A 21 -15.56 1.54 -0.33
N PRO A 22 -16.85 1.91 -0.18
CA PRO A 22 -17.52 2.89 -1.02
C PRO A 22 -17.10 4.33 -0.67
N ASN A 23 -15.80 4.60 -0.72
CA ASN A 23 -15.16 5.88 -0.46
C ASN A 23 -14.08 6.11 -1.51
N ASN A 24 -14.27 7.13 -2.34
CA ASN A 24 -13.35 7.47 -3.43
C ASN A 24 -11.97 7.98 -2.96
N LYS A 25 -11.80 8.28 -1.67
CA LYS A 25 -10.52 8.71 -1.08
C LYS A 25 -9.78 7.60 -0.34
N TYR A 26 -10.33 6.39 -0.33
CA TYR A 26 -9.69 5.23 0.27
C TYR A 26 -9.21 4.29 -0.85
N PHE A 27 -7.90 4.10 -0.94
CA PHE A 27 -7.24 3.30 -1.97
C PHE A 27 -6.76 1.95 -1.42
N GLY A 28 -6.22 1.97 -0.21
CA GLY A 28 -5.79 0.79 0.55
C GLY A 28 -5.13 1.20 1.86
N GLU A 29 -4.60 0.22 2.56
CA GLU A 29 -3.76 0.43 3.75
C GLU A 29 -2.89 -0.79 4.07
N ALA A 30 -1.68 -0.55 4.58
CA ALA A 30 -0.85 -1.56 5.21
C ALA A 30 -1.05 -1.60 6.74
N VAL A 31 -1.31 -2.79 7.28
CA VAL A 31 -1.44 -3.03 8.72
C VAL A 31 -0.39 -4.04 9.16
N LYS A 32 0.37 -3.70 10.21
CA LYS A 32 1.37 -4.57 10.82
C LYS A 32 0.88 -5.06 12.19
N GLU A 33 0.62 -6.37 12.30
CA GLU A 33 0.20 -7.02 13.54
C GLU A 33 1.10 -8.21 13.87
N ASN A 34 1.64 -8.27 15.09
CA ASN A 34 2.49 -9.37 15.55
C ASN A 34 3.64 -9.73 14.58
N GLY A 35 4.23 -8.71 13.93
CA GLY A 35 5.31 -8.89 12.96
C GLY A 35 4.87 -9.35 11.56
N ASN A 36 3.58 -9.54 11.32
CA ASN A 36 3.03 -9.86 10.00
C ASN A 36 2.40 -8.61 9.38
N VAL A 37 2.65 -8.39 8.09
CA VAL A 37 2.04 -7.29 7.34
C VAL A 37 0.92 -7.82 6.47
N THR A 38 -0.21 -7.13 6.56
CA THR A 38 -1.39 -7.34 5.74
C THR A 38 -1.68 -6.06 4.97
N ILE A 39 -1.89 -6.17 3.66
CA ILE A 39 -2.17 -5.05 2.76
C ILE A 39 -3.59 -5.20 2.22
N PHE A 40 -4.42 -4.19 2.47
CA PHE A 40 -5.77 -4.12 1.96
C PHE A 40 -5.82 -3.22 0.73
N ILE A 41 -6.52 -3.68 -0.32
CA ILE A 41 -6.65 -2.95 -1.58
C ILE A 41 -8.14 -2.73 -1.84
N ASN A 42 -8.53 -1.48 -2.10
CA ASN A 42 -9.91 -1.17 -2.45
C ASN A 42 -10.20 -1.57 -3.90
N THR A 43 -10.97 -2.64 -4.08
CA THR A 43 -11.29 -3.21 -5.40
C THR A 43 -12.27 -2.34 -6.20
N LEU A 44 -12.92 -1.37 -5.56
CA LEU A 44 -13.79 -0.40 -6.24
C LEU A 44 -13.01 0.69 -7.01
N GLN A 45 -11.70 0.79 -6.80
CA GLN A 45 -10.85 1.72 -7.55
C GLN A 45 -10.45 1.13 -8.91
N PRO A 46 -10.17 1.95 -9.93
CA PRO A 46 -9.60 1.49 -11.20
C PRO A 46 -8.31 0.66 -11.01
N GLU A 47 -8.08 -0.34 -11.87
CA GLU A 47 -6.94 -1.27 -11.75
C GLU A 47 -5.60 -0.55 -11.61
N TRP A 48 -5.34 0.52 -12.38
CA TRP A 48 -4.08 1.27 -12.28
C TRP A 48 -3.84 1.86 -10.88
N GLN A 49 -4.91 2.25 -10.16
CA GLN A 49 -4.81 2.70 -8.77
C GLN A 49 -4.60 1.54 -7.82
N GLN A 50 -5.20 0.38 -8.09
CA GLN A 50 -4.95 -0.83 -7.30
C GLN A 50 -3.48 -1.26 -7.42
N LEU A 51 -2.92 -1.26 -8.64
CA LEU A 51 -1.50 -1.56 -8.89
C LEU A 51 -0.58 -0.57 -8.17
N HIS A 52 -0.88 0.74 -8.25
CA HIS A 52 -0.14 1.76 -7.52
C HIS A 52 -0.21 1.52 -6.00
N THR A 53 -1.39 1.22 -5.47
CA THR A 53 -1.62 0.95 -4.05
C THR A 53 -0.83 -0.27 -3.58
N ILE A 54 -0.79 -1.36 -4.35
CA ILE A 54 0.03 -2.53 -4.01
C ILE A 54 1.47 -2.14 -3.74
N VAL A 55 2.07 -1.35 -4.63
CA VAL A 55 3.48 -0.93 -4.47
C VAL A 55 3.63 0.07 -3.33
N HIS A 56 2.74 1.06 -3.23
CA HIS A 56 2.77 2.10 -2.20
C HIS A 56 2.72 1.50 -0.79
N GLU A 57 1.73 0.65 -0.54
CA GLU A 57 1.55 0.00 0.77
C GLU A 57 2.66 -1.02 1.06
N SER A 58 3.18 -1.70 0.04
CA SER A 58 4.34 -2.58 0.20
C SER A 58 5.62 -1.81 0.55
N ALA A 59 5.79 -0.60 0.01
CA ALA A 59 6.91 0.27 0.36
C ALA A 59 6.83 0.73 1.82
N HIS A 60 5.64 1.08 2.33
CA HIS A 60 5.45 1.34 3.76
C HIS A 60 5.95 0.18 4.62
N ALA A 61 5.62 -1.05 4.22
CA ALA A 61 6.02 -2.26 4.92
C ALA A 61 7.53 -2.57 4.83
N ASP A 62 8.13 -2.47 3.65
CA ASP A 62 9.56 -2.78 3.42
C ASP A 62 10.48 -1.84 4.19
N PHE A 63 10.11 -0.56 4.30
CA PHE A 63 10.91 0.43 5.01
C PHE A 63 10.53 0.58 6.48
N ASP A 64 9.58 -0.21 6.98
CA ASP A 64 8.98 -0.12 8.32
C ASP A 64 8.52 1.30 8.68
N VAL A 65 8.02 2.04 7.68
CA VAL A 65 7.60 3.44 7.84
C VAL A 65 6.08 3.50 7.79
N PHE A 66 5.47 3.24 8.95
CA PHE A 66 4.05 3.44 9.16
C PHE A 66 3.80 4.88 9.65
N GLY A 67 2.76 5.52 9.15
CA GLY A 67 2.36 6.85 9.61
C GLY A 67 2.06 6.87 11.11
N ASN A 68 2.19 8.04 11.74
CA ASN A 68 1.80 8.19 13.14
C ASN A 68 0.27 8.10 13.25
N GLN A 69 -0.22 7.03 13.88
CA GLN A 69 -1.65 6.72 13.99
C GLN A 69 -2.47 7.84 14.65
N ASN A 70 -1.84 8.68 15.47
CA ASN A 70 -2.53 9.77 16.18
C ASN A 70 -2.47 11.12 15.42
N TYR A 71 -1.57 11.26 14.44
CA TYR A 71 -1.32 12.54 13.75
C TYR A 71 -1.05 12.35 12.27
N ARG A 72 -2.12 12.33 11.46
CA ARG A 72 -2.05 12.25 9.99
C ARG A 72 -1.13 13.32 9.35
N TRP A 73 -1.12 14.53 9.91
CA TRP A 73 -0.39 15.67 9.34
C TRP A 73 0.95 15.95 10.02
N CYS A 74 1.49 15.01 10.81
CA CYS A 74 2.83 15.19 11.34
C CYS A 74 3.89 15.00 10.25
N ARG A 75 5.07 15.60 10.47
CA ARG A 75 6.20 15.53 9.54
C ARG A 75 6.62 14.08 9.25
N GLU A 76 6.53 13.20 10.24
CA GLU A 76 6.91 11.78 10.11
C GLU A 76 6.01 11.06 9.10
N THR A 77 4.68 11.19 9.27
CA THR A 77 3.70 10.64 8.33
C THR A 77 3.92 11.21 6.92
N MET A 78 4.10 12.53 6.79
CA MET A 78 4.33 13.14 5.48
C MET A 78 5.62 12.66 4.79
N LEU A 79 6.67 12.35 5.55
CA LEU A 79 7.90 11.77 5.01
C LEU A 79 7.69 10.31 4.58
N ALA A 80 6.95 9.54 5.38
CA ALA A 80 6.59 8.16 5.07
C ALA A 80 5.82 8.07 3.75
N GLU A 81 4.75 8.86 3.63
CA GLU A 81 3.91 8.93 2.42
C GLU A 81 4.74 9.37 1.21
N LYS A 82 5.60 10.38 1.37
CA LYS A 82 6.46 10.85 0.27
C LYS A 82 7.43 9.76 -0.21
N GLN A 83 7.97 8.95 0.71
CA GLN A 83 8.89 7.87 0.37
C GLN A 83 8.15 6.73 -0.34
N ALA A 84 7.00 6.30 0.19
CA ALA A 84 6.16 5.27 -0.43
C ALA A 84 5.70 5.70 -1.83
N GLU A 85 5.25 6.94 -1.98
CA GLU A 85 4.85 7.52 -3.26
C GLU A 85 6.02 7.58 -4.25
N TYR A 86 7.23 7.92 -3.79
CA TYR A 86 8.41 7.91 -4.65
C TYR A 86 8.70 6.51 -5.20
N VAL A 87 8.60 5.48 -4.35
CA VAL A 87 8.80 4.08 -4.76
C VAL A 87 7.73 3.67 -5.76
N ALA A 88 6.46 3.94 -5.47
CA ALA A 88 5.34 3.60 -6.35
C ALA A 88 5.48 4.21 -7.76
N ASN A 89 5.94 5.46 -7.85
CA ASN A 89 6.14 6.15 -9.13
C ASN A 89 7.37 5.67 -9.93
N HIS A 90 8.35 5.01 -9.29
CA HIS A 90 9.58 4.53 -9.97
C HIS A 90 9.66 3.02 -10.06
N PHE A 91 8.65 2.30 -9.55
CA PHE A 91 8.59 0.85 -9.60
C PHE A 91 8.32 0.39 -11.03
N SER A 92 9.23 -0.43 -11.55
CA SER A 92 9.18 -0.99 -12.91
C SER A 92 9.27 -2.51 -12.81
N ILE A 93 8.47 -3.22 -13.60
CA ILE A 93 8.45 -4.70 -13.65
C ILE A 93 9.25 -5.22 -14.83
#